data_AF-A0A6G2Q318-F1
#
_entry.id   AF-A0A6G2Q318-F1
#
_cell.length_a   1.000
_cell.length_b   1.000
_cell.length_c   1.000
_cell.angle_alpha   90.00
_cell.angle_beta   90.00
_cell.angle_gamma   90.00
#
_symmetry.space_group_name_H-M   'P 1'
#
loop_
_entity.id
_entity.type
_entity.pdbx_description
1 polymer ?
#
loop_
_entity_poly.entity_id
_entity_poly.type
_entity_poly.pdbx_seq_one_letter_code
_entity_poly.pdbx_strand_id
1 'polypeptide(L)'
;LDIPVFHDDQHGTAIVVLAALTNALRVTGKAIENIRIVMSGAGAAGTAILKLLLAAGAKNAVVADIHGVVHAGREDLVNASADSPLRWIADNTNPEGLTGTLKEAVRGADVFIGVSAPNVLDGDDVAAMADGAIVFALANPDPEVDPAIARQTAAVVATGRSDFPNQINNVLVFPGVFRGLLDAQSRTVNTEMMLAAAKALADVVSEDELNPNYIIPSVFNDKVAGAVAGAVREAAKAVGATV
;
A
#
# COMPACT_ATOMS: atom_id res chain seq x y z
N LEU A 1 9.85 13.30 -21.01
CA LEU A 1 8.96 12.68 -22.01
C LEU A 1 7.71 13.53 -22.08
N ASP A 2 7.12 13.73 -23.26
CA ASP A 2 5.94 14.60 -23.46
C ASP A 2 4.60 13.87 -23.28
N ILE A 3 4.66 12.64 -22.74
CA ILE A 3 3.52 11.75 -22.49
C ILE A 3 3.57 11.27 -21.04
N PRO A 4 2.42 10.94 -20.43
CA PRO A 4 2.39 10.47 -19.06
C PRO A 4 3.07 9.09 -18.97
N VAL A 5 3.93 8.92 -17.98
CA VAL A 5 4.62 7.65 -17.71
C VAL A 5 4.10 7.09 -16.40
N PHE A 6 3.55 5.88 -16.47
CA PHE A 6 2.99 5.17 -15.32
C PHE A 6 3.63 3.78 -15.24
N HIS A 7 4.24 3.47 -14.10
CA HIS A 7 4.78 2.15 -13.84
C HIS A 7 3.77 1.35 -13.01
N ASP A 8 3.17 0.32 -13.60
CA ASP A 8 2.05 -0.38 -12.97
C ASP A 8 2.44 -1.12 -11.68
N ASP A 9 3.59 -1.81 -11.67
CA ASP A 9 4.06 -2.50 -10.46
C ASP A 9 4.45 -1.55 -9.30
N GLN A 10 4.68 -0.26 -9.58
CA GLN A 10 4.99 0.75 -8.56
C GLN A 10 3.76 1.58 -8.21
N HIS A 11 3.30 2.39 -9.17
CA HIS A 11 2.19 3.32 -8.98
C HIS A 11 0.85 2.59 -8.88
N GLY A 12 0.61 1.59 -9.73
CA GLY A 12 -0.62 0.79 -9.70
C GLY A 12 -0.76 0.05 -8.38
N THR A 13 0.30 -0.63 -7.94
CA THR A 13 0.38 -1.29 -6.64
C THR A 13 0.15 -0.31 -5.49
N ALA A 14 0.80 0.86 -5.48
CA ALA A 14 0.63 1.86 -4.44
C ALA A 14 -0.83 2.34 -4.32
N ILE A 15 -1.48 2.62 -5.45
CA ILE A 15 -2.87 3.08 -5.49
C ILE A 15 -3.82 2.00 -4.94
N VAL A 16 -3.70 0.75 -5.39
CA VAL A 16 -4.61 -0.33 -4.93
C VAL A 16 -4.38 -0.66 -3.45
N VAL A 17 -3.13 -0.63 -2.97
CA VAL A 17 -2.81 -0.83 -1.56
C VAL A 17 -3.39 0.28 -0.69
N LEU A 18 -3.25 1.55 -1.08
CA LEU A 18 -3.84 2.66 -0.34
C LEU A 18 -5.38 2.58 -0.35
N ALA A 19 -5.99 2.22 -1.47
CA ALA A 19 -7.45 2.05 -1.56
C ALA A 19 -7.96 0.96 -0.60
N ALA A 20 -7.33 -0.22 -0.63
CA ALA A 20 -7.67 -1.32 0.25
C ALA A 20 -7.43 -0.96 1.72
N LEU A 21 -6.31 -0.30 2.04
CA LEU A 21 -5.99 0.12 3.40
C LEU A 21 -7.02 1.13 3.93
N THR A 22 -7.44 2.09 3.10
CA THR A 22 -8.46 3.07 3.47
C THR A 22 -9.73 2.39 3.96
N ASN A 23 -10.20 1.37 3.25
CA ASN A 23 -11.37 0.59 3.64
C ASN A 23 -11.12 -0.34 4.83
N ALA A 24 -9.93 -0.96 4.94
CA ALA A 24 -9.57 -1.75 6.11
C ALA A 24 -9.54 -0.91 7.40
N LEU A 25 -9.09 0.34 7.31
CA LEU A 25 -9.10 1.29 8.43
C LEU A 25 -10.52 1.69 8.82
N ARG A 26 -11.43 1.90 7.86
CA ARG A 26 -12.87 2.10 8.12
C ARG A 26 -13.48 0.90 8.85
N VAL A 27 -13.16 -0.33 8.41
CA VAL A 27 -13.63 -1.58 9.06
C VAL A 27 -13.13 -1.70 10.51
N THR A 28 -11.89 -1.32 10.77
CA THR A 28 -11.26 -1.46 12.10
C THR A 28 -11.42 -0.23 12.99
N GLY A 29 -12.03 0.85 12.49
CA GLY A 29 -12.22 2.10 13.23
C GLY A 29 -10.90 2.85 13.52
N LYS A 30 -9.87 2.64 12.70
CA LYS A 30 -8.54 3.24 12.87
C LYS A 30 -8.35 4.43 11.91
N ALA A 31 -7.46 5.35 12.28
CA ALA A 31 -7.09 6.50 11.44
C ALA A 31 -5.62 6.36 11.00
N ILE A 32 -5.32 6.66 9.73
CA ILE A 32 -4.00 6.39 9.13
C ILE A 32 -2.86 7.14 9.83
N GLU A 33 -3.15 8.29 10.42
CA GLU A 33 -2.21 9.13 11.16
C GLU A 33 -1.87 8.60 12.57
N ASN A 34 -2.66 7.65 13.08
CA ASN A 34 -2.59 7.14 14.46
C ASN A 34 -2.15 5.67 14.56
N ILE A 35 -1.79 5.05 13.43
CA ILE A 35 -1.40 3.64 13.36
C ILE A 35 0.10 3.48 13.13
N ARG A 36 0.66 2.33 13.51
CA ARG A 36 1.98 1.89 13.08
C ARG A 36 1.88 0.87 11.95
N ILE A 37 2.47 1.22 10.81
CA ILE A 37 2.54 0.37 9.61
C ILE A 37 3.93 -0.26 9.55
N VAL A 38 4.00 -1.58 9.44
CA VAL A 38 5.24 -2.30 9.19
C VAL A 38 5.21 -2.89 7.79
N MET A 39 6.25 -2.62 7.01
CA MET A 39 6.37 -3.09 5.63
C MET A 39 7.53 -4.08 5.49
N SER A 40 7.29 -5.18 4.80
CA SER A 40 8.36 -6.07 4.33
C SER A 40 8.59 -5.83 2.84
N GLY A 41 9.78 -5.35 2.49
CA GLY A 41 10.17 -5.05 1.12
C GLY A 41 10.45 -3.56 0.90
N ALA A 42 11.75 -3.25 0.72
CA ALA A 42 12.24 -1.90 0.41
C ALA A 42 12.56 -1.70 -1.09
N GLY A 43 11.99 -2.54 -1.96
CA GLY A 43 12.13 -2.44 -3.40
C GLY A 43 11.28 -1.33 -4.01
N ALA A 44 11.16 -1.33 -5.34
CA ALA A 44 10.45 -0.28 -6.08
C ALA A 44 8.96 -0.18 -5.70
N ALA A 45 8.25 -1.31 -5.64
CA ALA A 45 6.84 -1.35 -5.23
C ALA A 45 6.65 -0.91 -3.77
N GLY A 46 7.44 -1.45 -2.84
CA GLY A 46 7.39 -1.07 -1.42
C GLY A 46 7.68 0.41 -1.19
N THR A 47 8.67 0.98 -1.89
CA THR A 47 8.99 2.41 -1.82
C THR A 47 7.85 3.27 -2.36
N ALA A 48 7.20 2.86 -3.45
CA ALA A 48 6.07 3.58 -4.04
C ALA A 48 4.83 3.55 -3.12
N ILE A 49 4.52 2.38 -2.55
CA ILE A 49 3.47 2.23 -1.53
C ILE A 49 3.77 3.16 -0.36
N LEU A 50 4.97 3.09 0.22
CA LEU A 50 5.37 3.91 1.36
C LEU A 50 5.19 5.41 1.08
N LYS A 51 5.69 5.89 -0.06
CA LYS A 51 5.56 7.31 -0.45
C LYS A 51 4.10 7.75 -0.52
N LEU A 52 3.24 6.92 -1.11
CA LEU A 52 1.82 7.25 -1.23
C LEU A 52 1.10 7.18 0.12
N LEU A 53 1.46 6.24 1.00
CA LEU A 53 0.93 6.16 2.37
C LEU A 53 1.31 7.40 3.20
N LEU A 54 2.58 7.84 3.12
CA LEU A 54 3.03 9.08 3.77
C LEU A 54 2.29 10.29 3.22
N ALA A 55 2.10 10.37 1.90
CA ALA A 55 1.31 11.44 1.26
C ALA A 55 -0.18 11.39 1.67
N ALA A 56 -0.72 10.22 1.98
CA ALA A 56 -2.07 10.03 2.51
C ALA A 56 -2.21 10.34 4.01
N GLY A 57 -1.11 10.65 4.71
CA GLY A 57 -1.12 11.09 6.11
C GLY A 57 -0.59 10.06 7.12
N ALA A 58 -0.04 8.92 6.66
CA ALA A 58 0.65 8.00 7.56
C ALA A 58 1.85 8.70 8.23
N LYS A 59 1.96 8.56 9.56
CA LYS A 59 3.03 9.21 10.35
C LYS A 59 4.07 8.23 10.89
N ASN A 60 3.69 6.96 11.04
CA ASN A 60 4.53 5.93 11.62
C ASN A 60 4.56 4.71 10.70
N ALA A 61 5.56 4.67 9.82
CA ALA A 61 5.85 3.55 8.96
C ALA A 61 7.24 3.01 9.32
N VAL A 62 7.42 1.69 9.28
CA VAL A 62 8.69 1.01 9.54
C VAL A 62 8.89 0.00 8.41
N VAL A 63 10.01 0.09 7.71
CA VAL A 63 10.31 -0.83 6.59
C VAL A 63 11.42 -1.78 7.01
N ALA A 64 11.28 -3.05 6.69
CA ALA A 64 12.34 -4.04 6.79
C ALA A 64 12.71 -4.60 5.41
N ASP A 65 14.01 -4.83 5.20
CA ASP A 65 14.54 -5.60 4.08
C ASP A 65 15.26 -6.87 4.59
N ILE A 66 16.06 -7.51 3.73
CA ILE A 66 16.80 -8.72 4.07
C ILE A 66 17.82 -8.55 5.21
N HIS A 67 18.19 -7.30 5.55
CA HIS A 67 19.12 -6.95 6.62
C HIS A 67 18.40 -6.47 7.90
N GLY A 68 17.07 -6.56 7.94
CA GLY A 68 16.25 -6.14 9.08
C GLY A 68 15.64 -4.75 8.89
N VAL A 69 15.25 -4.12 10.00
CA VAL A 69 14.64 -2.80 9.99
C VAL A 69 15.58 -1.78 9.36
N VAL A 70 15.06 -0.97 8.44
CA VAL A 70 15.78 0.12 7.80
C VAL A 70 15.82 1.31 8.76
N HIS A 71 17.03 1.74 9.14
CA HIS A 71 17.27 2.90 9.99
C HIS A 71 18.62 3.54 9.67
N ALA A 72 18.79 4.83 10.01
CA ALA A 72 19.97 5.60 9.63
C ALA A 72 21.29 5.09 10.23
N GLY A 73 21.22 4.29 11.31
CA GLY A 73 22.37 3.70 11.99
C GLY A 73 22.83 2.33 11.43
N ARG A 74 22.16 1.81 10.39
CA ARG A 74 22.53 0.52 9.78
C ARG A 74 23.85 0.66 9.01
N GLU A 75 24.80 -0.26 9.21
CA GLU A 75 26.19 -0.13 8.75
C GLU A 75 26.31 0.15 7.23
N ASP A 76 25.51 -0.54 6.42
CA ASP A 76 25.46 -0.38 4.97
C ASP A 76 24.79 0.94 4.52
N LEU A 77 24.08 1.63 5.41
CA LEU A 77 23.42 2.92 5.15
C LEU A 77 24.18 4.13 5.71
N VAL A 78 25.17 3.92 6.59
CA VAL A 78 25.99 5.00 7.15
C VAL A 78 26.70 5.78 6.04
N ASN A 79 27.20 5.09 5.02
CA ASN A 79 27.93 5.66 3.89
C ASN A 79 27.16 5.61 2.56
N ALA A 80 25.86 5.28 2.60
CA ALA A 80 25.05 5.25 1.39
C ALA A 80 24.86 6.66 0.82
N SER A 81 24.82 6.78 -0.51
CA SER A 81 24.48 8.03 -1.18
C SER A 81 23.12 8.55 -0.68
N ALA A 82 22.97 9.88 -0.59
CA ALA A 82 21.69 10.52 -0.30
C ALA A 82 20.60 10.15 -1.33
N ASP A 83 21.00 9.80 -2.55
CA ASP A 83 20.09 9.35 -3.62
C ASP A 83 19.69 7.87 -3.51
N SER A 84 20.21 7.14 -2.52
CA SER A 84 19.84 5.73 -2.30
C SER A 84 18.38 5.62 -1.84
N PRO A 85 17.55 4.77 -2.47
CA PRO A 85 16.18 4.52 -2.01
C PRO A 85 16.12 4.08 -0.54
N LEU A 86 17.05 3.23 -0.10
CA LEU A 86 17.12 2.79 1.29
C LEU A 86 17.49 3.93 2.25
N ARG A 87 18.36 4.84 1.81
CA ARG A 87 18.71 6.03 2.60
C ARG A 87 17.50 6.94 2.77
N TRP A 88 16.76 7.18 1.68
CA TRP A 88 15.52 7.94 1.73
C TRP A 88 14.50 7.30 2.69
N ILE A 89 14.34 5.98 2.67
CA ILE A 89 13.46 5.28 3.62
C ILE A 89 13.93 5.52 5.07
N ALA A 90 15.22 5.33 5.35
CA ALA A 90 15.78 5.52 6.69
C ALA A 90 15.59 6.94 7.24
N ASP A 91 15.65 7.96 6.37
CA ASP A 91 15.52 9.37 6.76
C ASP A 91 14.06 9.84 6.88
N ASN A 92 13.08 9.11 6.31
CA ASN A 92 11.67 9.54 6.22
C ASN A 92 10.69 8.61 6.97
N THR A 93 11.19 7.58 7.64
CA THR A 93 10.36 6.58 8.34
C THR A 93 10.92 6.26 9.72
N ASN A 94 10.27 5.35 10.44
CA ASN A 94 10.72 4.81 11.71
C ASN A 94 10.98 5.90 12.78
N PRO A 95 9.99 6.74 13.10
CA PRO A 95 10.15 7.85 14.05
C PRO A 95 10.50 7.37 15.48
N GLU A 96 10.16 6.13 15.81
CA GLU A 96 10.47 5.49 17.10
C GLU A 96 11.89 4.92 17.18
N GLY A 97 12.64 4.90 16.06
CA GLY A 97 14.00 4.40 16.03
C GLY A 97 14.11 2.89 16.28
N LEU A 98 13.11 2.11 15.86
CA LEU A 98 13.13 0.65 15.96
C LEU A 98 14.33 0.07 15.19
N THR A 99 14.90 -1.00 15.72
CA THR A 99 15.98 -1.77 15.10
C THR A 99 15.68 -3.25 15.20
N GLY A 100 16.52 -4.09 14.61
CA GLY A 100 16.36 -5.55 14.68
C GLY A 100 15.64 -6.13 13.47
N THR A 101 14.87 -7.18 13.71
CA THR A 101 14.24 -8.03 12.69
C THR A 101 12.83 -7.55 12.32
N LEU A 102 12.33 -8.03 11.18
CA LEU A 102 10.91 -7.82 10.80
C LEU A 102 9.95 -8.35 11.87
N LYS A 103 10.22 -9.55 12.42
CA LYS A 103 9.39 -10.19 13.45
C LYS A 103 9.32 -9.35 14.74
N GLU A 104 10.40 -8.67 15.10
CA GLU A 104 10.41 -7.74 16.23
C GLU A 104 9.61 -6.46 15.92
N ALA A 105 9.74 -5.92 14.71
CA ALA A 105 9.04 -4.72 14.29
C ALA A 105 7.51 -4.88 14.24
N VAL A 106 7.00 -6.05 13.83
CA VAL A 106 5.55 -6.30 13.72
C VAL A 106 4.83 -6.43 15.07
N ARG A 107 5.54 -6.70 16.17
CA ARG A 107 4.90 -6.86 17.50
C ARG A 107 4.22 -5.58 17.94
N GLY A 108 2.90 -5.59 18.09
CA GLY A 108 2.08 -4.42 18.41
C GLY A 108 1.85 -3.46 17.23
N ALA A 109 2.23 -3.82 15.99
CA ALA A 109 1.90 -3.03 14.82
C ALA A 109 0.41 -3.17 14.47
N ASP A 110 -0.20 -2.11 13.94
CA ASP A 110 -1.59 -2.12 13.49
C ASP A 110 -1.76 -2.74 12.12
N VAL A 111 -0.77 -2.52 11.25
CA VAL A 111 -0.82 -2.89 9.84
C VAL A 111 0.50 -3.55 9.44
N PHE A 112 0.40 -4.69 8.77
CA PHE A 112 1.51 -5.30 8.04
C PHE A 112 1.24 -5.23 6.53
N ILE A 113 2.22 -4.79 5.74
CA ILE A 113 2.18 -4.81 4.27
C ILE A 113 3.43 -5.51 3.75
N GLY A 114 3.25 -6.71 3.23
CA GLY A 114 4.27 -7.49 2.56
C GLY A 114 4.25 -7.27 1.05
N VAL A 115 5.40 -6.96 0.48
CA VAL A 115 5.70 -6.96 -0.97
C VAL A 115 7.11 -7.51 -1.21
N SER A 116 7.43 -8.63 -0.55
CA SER A 116 8.80 -9.16 -0.48
C SER A 116 8.90 -10.62 -0.91
N ALA A 117 8.86 -11.54 0.04
CA ALA A 117 9.22 -12.94 -0.10
C ALA A 117 8.26 -13.83 0.72
N PRO A 118 8.09 -15.10 0.34
CA PRO A 118 7.16 -15.99 1.00
C PRO A 118 7.58 -16.35 2.43
N ASN A 119 6.59 -16.58 3.31
CA ASN A 119 6.76 -17.14 4.66
C ASN A 119 7.77 -16.39 5.55
N VAL A 120 7.78 -15.06 5.47
CA VAL A 120 8.60 -14.20 6.34
C VAL A 120 7.99 -13.97 7.72
N LEU A 121 6.67 -14.17 7.85
CA LEU A 121 5.95 -14.16 9.11
C LEU A 121 5.17 -15.47 9.29
N ASP A 122 4.93 -15.85 10.55
CA ASP A 122 4.06 -16.96 10.93
C ASP A 122 2.85 -16.48 11.75
N GLY A 123 2.03 -17.43 12.22
CA GLY A 123 0.82 -17.12 13.00
C GLY A 123 1.11 -16.48 14.35
N ASP A 124 2.24 -16.81 14.99
CA ASP A 124 2.63 -16.22 16.27
C ASP A 124 3.04 -14.76 16.09
N ASP A 125 3.73 -14.44 14.98
CA ASP A 125 4.07 -13.06 14.63
C ASP A 125 2.82 -12.21 14.40
N VAL A 126 1.82 -12.74 13.67
CA VAL A 126 0.54 -12.03 13.45
C VAL A 126 -0.26 -11.91 14.74
N ALA A 127 -0.28 -12.94 15.59
CA ALA A 127 -0.92 -12.90 16.90
C ALA A 127 -0.28 -11.88 17.86
N ALA A 128 0.99 -11.54 17.65
CA ALA A 128 1.70 -10.53 18.43
C ALA A 128 1.45 -9.08 17.94
N MET A 129 0.72 -8.88 16.84
CA MET A 129 0.31 -7.55 16.36
C MET A 129 -0.73 -6.91 17.29
N ALA A 130 -1.09 -5.65 17.04
CA ALA A 130 -2.11 -4.96 17.82
C ALA A 130 -3.51 -5.55 17.59
N ASP A 131 -4.42 -5.36 18.56
CA ASP A 131 -5.82 -5.73 18.40
C ASP A 131 -6.41 -5.07 17.15
N GLY A 132 -7.21 -5.83 16.40
CA GLY A 132 -7.74 -5.37 15.11
C GLY A 132 -6.66 -5.20 14.05
N ALA A 133 -5.63 -6.04 14.04
CA ALA A 133 -4.55 -6.01 13.06
C ALA A 133 -5.06 -6.17 11.62
N ILE A 134 -4.41 -5.47 10.69
CA ILE A 134 -4.63 -5.56 9.25
C ILE A 134 -3.37 -6.19 8.62
N VAL A 135 -3.54 -7.25 7.83
CA VAL A 135 -2.43 -7.99 7.20
C VAL A 135 -2.63 -8.03 5.70
N PHE A 136 -1.76 -7.35 4.96
CA PHE A 136 -1.69 -7.43 3.50
C PHE A 136 -0.45 -8.25 3.12
N ALA A 137 -0.64 -9.50 2.69
CA ALA A 137 0.43 -10.41 2.27
C ALA A 137 0.40 -10.55 0.74
N LEU A 138 1.16 -9.71 0.03
CA LEU A 138 1.01 -9.47 -1.41
C LEU A 138 2.08 -10.16 -2.28
N ALA A 139 3.06 -10.85 -1.68
CA ALA A 139 3.98 -11.69 -2.45
C ALA A 139 3.21 -12.77 -3.24
N ASN A 140 3.70 -13.06 -4.44
CA ASN A 140 3.16 -14.09 -5.32
C ASN A 140 4.28 -15.04 -5.78
N PRO A 141 3.98 -16.33 -6.01
CA PRO A 141 2.69 -16.98 -5.80
C PRO A 141 2.39 -17.31 -4.32
N ASP A 142 3.43 -17.36 -3.50
CA ASP A 142 3.36 -17.68 -2.08
C ASP A 142 3.48 -16.38 -1.25
N PRO A 143 2.48 -16.06 -0.39
CA PRO A 143 2.49 -14.82 0.39
C PRO A 143 3.49 -14.82 1.55
N GLU A 144 3.71 -13.64 2.13
CA GLU A 144 4.57 -13.41 3.30
C GLU A 144 4.15 -14.20 4.54
N VAL A 145 2.87 -14.50 4.67
CA VAL A 145 2.27 -15.35 5.69
C VAL A 145 1.07 -16.07 5.08
N ASP A 146 0.82 -17.32 5.49
CA ASP A 146 -0.36 -18.05 5.04
C ASP A 146 -1.64 -17.25 5.40
N PRO A 147 -2.48 -16.86 4.41
CA PRO A 147 -3.68 -16.08 4.66
C PRO A 147 -4.71 -16.78 5.55
N ALA A 148 -4.74 -18.11 5.56
CA ALA A 148 -5.62 -18.89 6.45
C ALA A 148 -5.12 -18.85 7.90
N ILE A 149 -3.81 -18.78 8.11
CA ILE A 149 -3.20 -18.61 9.44
C ILE A 149 -3.39 -17.17 9.93
N ALA A 150 -3.09 -16.17 9.09
CA ALA A 150 -3.23 -14.76 9.47
C ALA A 150 -4.67 -14.41 9.90
N ARG A 151 -5.68 -14.98 9.23
CA ARG A 151 -7.12 -14.75 9.55
C ARG A 151 -7.56 -15.25 10.93
N GLN A 152 -6.75 -16.07 11.60
CA GLN A 152 -7.09 -16.56 12.93
C GLN A 152 -7.02 -15.44 13.98
N THR A 153 -6.20 -14.41 13.74
CA THR A 153 -5.94 -13.33 14.70
C THR A 153 -6.07 -11.93 14.09
N ALA A 154 -5.76 -11.74 12.81
CA ALA A 154 -5.95 -10.47 12.13
C ALA A 154 -7.42 -10.21 11.82
N ALA A 155 -7.88 -8.97 12.02
CA ALA A 155 -9.24 -8.56 11.71
C ALA A 155 -9.48 -8.47 10.20
N VAL A 156 -8.47 -8.05 9.43
CA VAL A 156 -8.57 -7.93 7.96
C VAL A 156 -7.34 -8.57 7.34
N VAL A 157 -7.56 -9.46 6.36
CA VAL A 157 -6.49 -10.07 5.58
C VAL A 157 -6.74 -9.87 4.10
N ALA A 158 -5.72 -9.41 3.37
CA ALA A 158 -5.74 -9.22 1.92
C ALA A 158 -4.49 -9.82 1.28
N THR A 159 -4.62 -10.24 0.02
CA THR A 159 -3.53 -10.92 -0.71
C THR A 159 -3.52 -10.53 -2.18
N GLY A 160 -2.46 -10.87 -2.91
CA GLY A 160 -2.43 -10.75 -4.37
C GLY A 160 -3.22 -11.84 -5.11
N ARG A 161 -3.57 -12.93 -4.42
CA ARG A 161 -4.18 -14.12 -5.03
C ARG A 161 -5.71 -13.99 -5.14
N SER A 162 -6.27 -14.58 -6.19
CA SER A 162 -7.71 -14.52 -6.49
C SER A 162 -8.54 -15.57 -5.75
N ASP A 163 -7.92 -16.57 -5.15
CA ASP A 163 -8.59 -17.62 -4.39
C ASP A 163 -8.92 -17.22 -2.94
N PHE A 164 -8.54 -16.01 -2.54
CA PHE A 164 -8.85 -15.43 -1.23
C PHE A 164 -9.71 -14.16 -1.34
N PRO A 165 -10.54 -13.86 -0.32
CA PRO A 165 -11.13 -12.54 -0.15
C PRO A 165 -10.08 -11.42 -0.20
N ASN A 166 -10.53 -10.22 -0.57
CA ASN A 166 -9.70 -9.01 -0.64
C ASN A 166 -8.47 -9.18 -1.54
N GLN A 167 -8.69 -9.51 -2.82
CA GLN A 167 -7.62 -9.53 -3.80
C GLN A 167 -7.15 -8.10 -4.11
N ILE A 168 -5.91 -7.78 -3.73
CA ILE A 168 -5.23 -6.53 -4.10
C ILE A 168 -4.52 -6.76 -5.43
N ASN A 169 -5.07 -6.18 -6.49
CA ASN A 169 -4.58 -6.35 -7.86
C ASN A 169 -4.57 -5.03 -8.61
N ASN A 170 -3.44 -4.70 -9.24
CA ASN A 170 -3.24 -3.45 -9.99
C ASN A 170 -4.15 -3.33 -11.24
N VAL A 171 -4.77 -4.44 -11.69
CA VAL A 171 -5.82 -4.41 -12.73
C VAL A 171 -7.01 -3.51 -12.36
N LEU A 172 -7.26 -3.28 -11.07
CA LEU A 172 -8.30 -2.36 -10.60
C LEU A 172 -7.95 -0.89 -10.85
N VAL A 173 -6.70 -0.59 -11.20
CA VAL A 173 -6.17 0.77 -11.25
C VAL A 173 -5.81 1.17 -12.67
N PHE A 174 -4.93 0.42 -13.33
CA PHE A 174 -4.33 0.90 -14.59
C PHE A 174 -5.36 1.27 -15.67
N PRO A 175 -6.48 0.54 -15.89
CA PRO A 175 -7.42 0.89 -16.96
C PRO A 175 -8.06 2.26 -16.71
N GLY A 176 -8.48 2.51 -15.47
CA GLY A 176 -9.10 3.78 -15.08
C GLY A 176 -8.09 4.93 -15.08
N VAL A 177 -6.90 4.71 -14.52
CA VAL A 177 -5.85 5.74 -14.48
C VAL A 177 -5.48 6.20 -15.89
N PHE A 178 -5.19 5.28 -16.81
CA PHE A 178 -4.85 5.64 -18.18
C PHE A 178 -6.01 6.32 -18.91
N ARG A 179 -7.26 5.83 -18.75
CA ARG A 179 -8.44 6.50 -19.33
C ARG A 179 -8.55 7.95 -18.85
N GLY A 180 -8.40 8.19 -17.54
CA GLY A 180 -8.47 9.52 -16.95
C GLY A 180 -7.35 10.45 -17.43
N LEU A 181 -6.12 9.95 -17.53
CA LEU A 181 -4.97 10.71 -18.06
C LEU A 181 -5.18 11.11 -19.52
N LEU A 182 -5.65 10.16 -20.35
CA LEU A 182 -5.94 10.41 -21.76
C LEU A 182 -7.10 11.40 -21.95
N ASP A 183 -8.17 11.28 -21.16
CA ASP A 183 -9.30 12.23 -21.16
C ASP A 183 -8.88 13.64 -20.75
N ALA A 184 -7.92 13.77 -19.84
CA ALA A 184 -7.38 15.05 -19.42
C ALA A 184 -6.27 15.58 -20.35
N GLN A 185 -5.82 14.78 -21.33
CA GLN A 185 -4.60 15.05 -22.11
C GLN A 185 -3.40 15.37 -21.19
N SER A 186 -3.32 14.71 -20.03
CA SER A 186 -2.27 14.96 -19.05
C SER A 186 -0.91 14.52 -19.59
N ARG A 187 0.12 15.31 -19.35
CA ARG A 187 1.51 14.95 -19.69
C ARG A 187 2.26 14.29 -18.53
N THR A 188 1.67 14.25 -17.34
CA THR A 188 2.31 13.76 -16.12
C THR A 188 1.38 12.88 -15.29
N VAL A 189 1.97 12.12 -14.38
CA VAL A 189 1.27 11.47 -13.26
C VAL A 189 1.91 12.01 -11.99
N ASN A 190 1.11 12.55 -11.08
CA ASN A 190 1.59 13.08 -9.80
C ASN A 190 0.87 12.41 -8.61
N THR A 191 1.34 12.72 -7.41
CA THR A 191 0.84 12.14 -6.15
C THR A 191 -0.65 12.38 -5.96
N GLU A 192 -1.14 13.55 -6.32
CA GLU A 192 -2.51 14.03 -6.15
C GLU A 192 -3.47 13.23 -7.03
N MET A 193 -3.06 12.93 -8.27
CA MET A 193 -3.79 12.01 -9.15
C MET A 193 -3.82 10.59 -8.58
N MET A 194 -2.71 10.10 -7.99
CA MET A 194 -2.65 8.77 -7.37
C MET A 194 -3.53 8.67 -6.11
N LEU A 195 -3.52 9.70 -5.26
CA LEU A 195 -4.40 9.80 -4.10
C LEU A 195 -5.88 9.86 -4.51
N ALA A 196 -6.21 10.63 -5.56
CA ALA A 196 -7.55 10.69 -6.11
C ALA A 196 -8.01 9.34 -6.66
N ALA A 197 -7.14 8.63 -7.39
CA ALA A 197 -7.41 7.28 -7.89
C ALA A 197 -7.67 6.28 -6.74
N ALA A 198 -6.83 6.30 -5.70
CA ALA A 198 -6.95 5.40 -4.55
C ALA A 198 -8.25 5.64 -3.79
N LYS A 199 -8.58 6.91 -3.54
CA LYS A 199 -9.84 7.30 -2.91
C LYS A 199 -11.05 6.84 -3.73
N ALA A 200 -11.04 7.11 -5.04
CA ALA A 200 -12.13 6.72 -5.92
C ALA A 200 -12.33 5.20 -5.96
N LEU A 201 -11.24 4.42 -5.97
CA LEU A 201 -11.30 2.96 -5.91
C LEU A 201 -11.85 2.47 -4.57
N ALA A 202 -11.43 3.07 -3.45
CA ALA A 202 -11.97 2.71 -2.12
C ALA A 202 -13.47 2.99 -2.03
N ASP A 203 -13.92 4.13 -2.55
CA ASP A 203 -15.32 4.57 -2.50
C ASP A 203 -16.25 3.81 -3.48
N VAL A 204 -15.72 2.90 -4.33
CA VAL A 204 -16.56 1.95 -5.10
C VAL A 204 -17.24 0.94 -4.18
N VAL A 205 -16.59 0.58 -3.07
CA VAL A 205 -17.19 -0.30 -2.06
C VAL A 205 -18.13 0.54 -1.20
N SER A 206 -19.42 0.24 -1.24
CA SER A 206 -20.41 0.97 -0.45
C SER A 206 -20.32 0.63 1.04
N GLU A 207 -20.84 1.52 1.90
CA GLU A 207 -20.87 1.30 3.35
C GLU A 207 -21.62 0.00 3.72
N ASP A 208 -22.67 -0.35 2.96
CA ASP A 208 -23.47 -1.55 3.18
C ASP A 208 -22.74 -2.86 2.80
N GLU A 209 -21.77 -2.77 1.87
CA GLU A 209 -20.95 -3.91 1.43
C GLU A 209 -19.67 -4.05 2.25
N LEU A 210 -19.19 -2.95 2.83
CA LEU A 210 -17.90 -2.86 3.49
C LEU A 210 -17.85 -3.77 4.73
N ASN A 211 -16.95 -4.76 4.69
CA ASN A 211 -16.74 -5.69 5.79
C ASN A 211 -15.32 -6.28 5.75
N PRO A 212 -14.87 -7.02 6.78
CA PRO A 212 -13.53 -7.62 6.82
C PRO A 212 -13.12 -8.45 5.59
N ASN A 213 -14.08 -9.03 4.87
CA ASN A 213 -13.85 -9.85 3.67
C ASN A 213 -14.15 -9.11 2.36
N TYR A 214 -14.52 -7.82 2.41
CA TYR A 214 -14.80 -7.02 1.24
C TYR A 214 -14.36 -5.55 1.44
N ILE A 215 -13.05 -5.31 1.39
CA ILE A 215 -12.44 -3.97 1.48
C ILE A 215 -12.06 -3.39 0.11
N ILE A 216 -12.09 -4.20 -0.93
CA ILE A 216 -11.67 -3.85 -2.29
C ILE A 216 -12.64 -4.52 -3.28
N PRO A 217 -13.08 -3.83 -4.34
CA PRO A 217 -14.07 -4.40 -5.24
C PRO A 217 -13.46 -5.54 -6.07
N SER A 218 -14.34 -6.38 -6.64
CA SER A 218 -13.94 -7.40 -7.61
C SER A 218 -13.29 -6.77 -8.84
N VAL A 219 -12.33 -7.46 -9.45
CA VAL A 219 -11.71 -7.10 -10.74
C VAL A 219 -12.73 -6.98 -11.89
N PHE A 220 -13.93 -7.54 -11.73
CA PHE A 220 -15.03 -7.47 -12.70
C PHE A 220 -16.08 -6.39 -12.36
N ASN A 221 -15.87 -5.58 -11.32
CA ASN A 221 -16.80 -4.50 -10.98
C ASN A 221 -16.72 -3.40 -12.06
N ASP A 222 -17.84 -3.20 -12.76
CA ASP A 222 -17.95 -2.30 -13.92
C ASP A 222 -17.83 -0.81 -13.57
N LYS A 223 -18.04 -0.45 -12.30
CA LYS A 223 -17.94 0.93 -11.80
C LYS A 223 -16.48 1.38 -11.63
N VAL A 224 -15.55 0.44 -11.42
CA VAL A 224 -14.15 0.73 -11.05
C VAL A 224 -13.46 1.61 -12.06
N ALA A 225 -13.43 1.19 -13.34
CA ALA A 225 -12.68 1.91 -14.37
C ALA A 225 -13.23 3.33 -14.57
N GLY A 226 -14.55 3.50 -14.56
CA GLY A 226 -15.20 4.80 -14.70
C GLY A 226 -14.95 5.73 -13.51
N ALA A 227 -15.06 5.22 -12.28
CA ALA A 227 -14.82 5.99 -11.06
C ALA A 227 -13.37 6.48 -10.98
N VAL A 228 -12.40 5.59 -11.19
CA VAL A 228 -10.97 5.92 -11.17
C VAL A 228 -10.63 6.91 -12.30
N ALA A 229 -11.13 6.70 -13.53
CA ALA A 229 -10.89 7.62 -14.64
C ALA A 229 -11.44 9.03 -14.38
N GLY A 230 -12.66 9.12 -13.84
CA GLY A 230 -13.26 10.39 -13.46
C GLY A 230 -12.40 11.14 -12.45
N ALA A 231 -11.99 10.47 -11.37
CA ALA A 231 -11.19 11.09 -10.32
C ALA A 231 -9.81 11.56 -10.81
N VAL A 232 -9.12 10.74 -11.60
CA VAL A 232 -7.82 11.09 -12.17
C VAL A 232 -7.94 12.28 -13.12
N ARG A 233 -8.98 12.31 -13.97
CA ARG A 233 -9.22 13.42 -14.89
C ARG A 233 -9.45 14.74 -14.16
N GLU A 234 -10.28 14.73 -13.12
CA GLU A 234 -10.56 15.95 -12.34
C GLU A 234 -9.31 16.41 -11.57
N ALA A 235 -8.54 15.48 -10.99
CA ALA A 235 -7.26 15.81 -10.35
C ALA A 235 -6.25 16.41 -11.34
N ALA A 236 -6.17 15.87 -12.57
CA ALA A 236 -5.28 16.39 -13.61
C ALA A 236 -5.61 17.83 -14.03
N LYS A 237 -6.91 18.15 -14.17
CA LYS A 237 -7.36 19.51 -14.49
C LYS A 237 -7.07 20.50 -13.35
N ALA A 238 -7.25 20.08 -12.09
CA ALA A 238 -7.06 20.95 -10.93
C ALA A 238 -5.60 21.42 -10.77
N VAL A 239 -4.63 20.60 -11.17
CA VAL A 239 -3.19 20.92 -11.05
C VAL A 239 -2.67 21.75 -12.24
N GLY A 240 -3.53 22.13 -13.20
CA GLY A 240 -3.11 22.87 -14.39
C GLY A 240 -2.18 22.06 -15.31
N ALA A 241 -2.18 20.74 -15.19
CA ALA A 241 -1.41 19.83 -16.05
C ALA A 241 -1.96 19.73 -17.49
N THR A 242 -2.95 20.57 -17.81
CA THR A 242 -3.54 20.76 -19.14
C THR A 242 -2.84 21.91 -19.85
N VAL A 243 -1.90 21.57 -20.75
CA VAL A 243 -1.48 22.43 -21.87
C VAL A 243 -1.27 21.56 -23.11
#